data_AF-A0A919XQP1-F1
#
_entry.id   AF-A0A919XQP1-F1
#
_cell.length_a   1.000
_cell.length_b   1.000
_cell.length_c   1.000
_cell.angle_alpha   90.00
_cell.angle_beta   90.00
_cell.angle_gamma   90.00
#
_symmetry.space_group_name_H-M   'P 1'
#
loop_
_entity.id
_entity.type
_entity.pdbx_description
1 polymer ?
#
loop_
_entity_poly.entity_id
_entity_poly.type
_entity_poly.pdbx_seq_one_letter_code
_entity_poly.pdbx_strand_id
1 'polypeptide(L)'
;MKELSQVAEISITSIGYIERNVVVASLPTLRKLSKCLKEPIHFLGCFEGMPEDTIGQRFKKARYYRGLLGREAADLICVDEKTINNWESGRKVPSNKYYCKIKEFLKIIEI
;
A
#
# COMPACT_ATOMS: atom_id res chain seq x y z
N MET A 1 25.25 3.65 2.91
CA MET A 1 24.61 2.59 2.10
C MET A 1 24.67 1.19 2.71
N LYS A 2 25.81 0.69 3.23
CA LYS A 2 25.88 -0.66 3.84
C LYS A 2 24.98 -0.84 5.08
N GLU A 3 24.86 0.20 5.90
CA GLU A 3 24.08 0.15 7.15
C GLU A 3 22.58 -0.05 6.89
N LEU A 4 22.00 0.62 5.90
CA LEU A 4 20.58 0.46 5.52
C LEU A 4 20.25 -0.93 4.98
N SER A 5 21.19 -1.54 4.23
CA SER A 5 21.01 -2.90 3.69
C SER A 5 21.04 -3.96 4.79
N GLN A 6 21.95 -3.82 5.76
CA GLN A 6 22.04 -4.74 6.90
C GLN A 6 20.83 -4.61 7.84
N VAL A 7 20.37 -3.39 8.10
CA VAL A 7 19.25 -3.15 9.02
C VAL A 7 17.91 -3.50 8.39
N ALA A 8 17.73 -3.25 7.10
CA ALA A 8 16.47 -3.52 6.42
C ALA A 8 16.36 -4.95 5.85
N GLU A 9 17.39 -5.81 5.99
CA GLU A 9 17.46 -7.15 5.37
C GLU A 9 17.12 -7.12 3.87
N ILE A 10 17.54 -6.07 3.16
CA ILE A 10 17.34 -5.91 1.72
C ILE A 10 18.72 -5.86 1.08
N SER A 11 18.91 -6.57 -0.03
CA SER A 11 20.18 -6.55 -0.76
C SER A 11 20.58 -5.12 -1.16
N ILE A 12 21.87 -4.80 -1.03
CA ILE A 12 22.48 -3.53 -1.48
C ILE A 12 22.12 -3.25 -2.94
N THR A 13 22.08 -4.29 -3.79
CA THR A 13 21.73 -4.16 -5.21
C THR A 13 20.27 -3.73 -5.40
N SER A 14 19.35 -4.29 -4.63
CA SER A 14 17.93 -3.92 -4.68
C SER A 14 17.71 -2.48 -4.21
N ILE A 15 18.41 -2.03 -3.16
CA ILE A 15 18.37 -0.63 -2.71
C ILE A 15 18.90 0.30 -3.81
N GLY A 16 20.03 -0.04 -4.43
CA GLY A 16 20.58 0.74 -5.53
C GLY A 16 19.65 0.86 -6.75
N TYR A 17 18.87 -0.18 -7.07
CA TYR A 17 17.86 -0.11 -8.13
C TYR A 17 16.67 0.77 -7.77
N ILE A 18 16.25 0.77 -6.50
CA ILE A 18 15.19 1.65 -5.99
C ILE A 18 15.66 3.11 -6.01
N GLU A 19 16.87 3.40 -5.51
CA GLU A 19 17.45 4.75 -5.49
C GLU A 19 17.60 5.34 -6.91
N ARG A 20 17.93 4.49 -7.88
CA ARG A 20 18.05 4.89 -9.30
C ARG A 20 16.70 4.95 -10.02
N ASN A 21 15.58 4.77 -9.31
CA ASN A 21 14.23 4.73 -9.89
C ASN A 21 14.05 3.66 -10.99
N VAL A 22 14.89 2.62 -10.98
CA VAL A 22 14.85 1.51 -11.95
C VAL A 22 13.74 0.53 -11.59
N VAL A 23 13.46 0.35 -10.29
CA VAL A 23 12.44 -0.56 -9.78
C VAL A 23 11.63 0.13 -8.69
N VAL A 24 10.30 0.10 -8.82
CA VAL A 24 9.38 0.52 -7.75
C VAL A 24 9.46 -0.49 -6.61
N ALA A 25 9.81 -0.02 -5.41
CA ALA A 25 9.92 -0.87 -4.23
C ALA A 25 8.61 -1.60 -3.94
N SER A 26 8.69 -2.91 -3.66
CA SER A 26 7.51 -3.68 -3.27
C SER A 26 6.96 -3.21 -1.91
N LEU A 27 5.66 -3.40 -1.67
CA LEU A 27 5.03 -3.06 -0.37
C LEU A 27 5.72 -3.69 0.86
N PRO A 28 6.11 -4.98 0.83
CA PRO A 28 6.91 -5.56 1.91
C PRO A 28 8.26 -4.87 2.11
N THR A 29 8.93 -4.49 1.02
CA THR A 29 10.19 -3.72 1.06
C THR A 29 9.97 -2.34 1.70
N LEU A 30 8.91 -1.63 1.28
CA LEU A 30 8.54 -0.34 1.85
C LEU A 30 8.19 -0.43 3.34
N ARG A 31 7.55 -1.52 3.80
CA ARG A 31 7.31 -1.77 5.23
C ARG A 31 8.62 -1.90 6.01
N LYS A 32 9.60 -2.63 5.47
CA LYS A 32 10.91 -2.78 6.09
C LYS A 32 11.64 -1.43 6.14
N LEU A 33 11.65 -0.69 5.03
CA LEU A 33 12.29 0.63 4.95
C LEU A 33 11.63 1.65 5.87
N SER A 34 10.30 1.69 5.94
CA SER A 34 9.54 2.57 6.85
C SER A 34 9.94 2.37 8.31
N LYS A 35 10.06 1.11 8.75
CA LYS A 35 10.53 0.80 10.11
C LYS A 35 11.97 1.28 10.35
N CYS A 36 12.85 1.11 9.37
CA CYS A 36 14.27 1.47 9.51
C CYS A 36 14.48 2.99 9.50
N LEU A 37 13.79 3.69 8.59
CA LEU A 37 13.91 5.14 8.40
C LEU A 37 13.04 5.93 9.39
N LYS A 38 12.12 5.26 10.10
CA LYS A 38 11.09 5.88 10.96
C LYS A 38 10.18 6.86 10.20
N GLU A 39 10.12 6.71 8.89
CA GLU A 39 9.28 7.51 8.00
C GLU A 39 8.03 6.71 7.61
N PRO A 40 6.89 7.38 7.37
CA PRO A 40 5.66 6.68 7.02
C PRO A 40 5.73 6.06 5.62
N ILE A 41 5.10 4.90 5.45
CA ILE A 41 5.11 4.15 4.18
C ILE A 41 4.61 4.99 3.00
N HIS A 42 3.58 5.81 3.21
CA HIS A 42 3.01 6.63 2.14
C HIS A 42 3.99 7.68 1.61
N PHE A 43 4.86 8.20 2.47
CA PHE A 43 5.92 9.13 2.09
C PHE A 43 6.99 8.39 1.26
N LEU A 44 7.45 7.23 1.72
CA LEU A 44 8.45 6.43 1.01
C LEU A 44 7.95 5.89 -0.34
N GLY A 45 6.66 5.60 -0.45
CA GLY A 45 6.02 5.12 -1.69
C GLY A 45 5.49 6.22 -2.59
N CYS A 46 5.59 7.49 -2.19
CA CYS A 46 5.00 8.65 -2.88
C CYS A 46 3.49 8.46 -3.19
N PHE A 47 2.73 7.88 -2.26
CA PHE A 47 1.31 7.53 -2.48
C PHE A 47 0.35 8.72 -2.35
N GLU A 48 0.85 9.91 -2.03
CA GLU A 48 0.07 11.13 -1.82
C GLU A 48 -0.68 11.56 -3.10
N GLY A 49 -0.04 11.39 -4.26
CA GLY A 49 -0.60 11.71 -5.57
C GLY A 49 -1.49 10.61 -6.18
N MET A 50 -1.85 9.56 -5.43
CA MET A 50 -2.74 8.52 -5.96
C MET A 50 -4.16 9.07 -6.19
N PRO A 51 -4.84 8.64 -7.26
CA PRO A 51 -6.20 9.07 -7.55
C PRO A 51 -7.16 8.65 -6.43
N GLU A 52 -8.23 9.42 -6.26
CA GLU A 52 -9.22 9.24 -5.19
C GLU A 52 -10.66 9.56 -5.63
N ASP A 53 -10.91 9.58 -6.94
CA ASP A 53 -12.21 9.92 -7.54
C ASP A 53 -13.28 8.87 -7.23
N THR A 54 -12.87 7.60 -7.08
CA THR A 54 -13.75 6.48 -6.78
C THR A 54 -13.45 5.86 -5.42
N ILE A 55 -14.46 5.23 -4.81
CA ILE A 55 -14.30 4.48 -3.55
C ILE A 55 -13.21 3.41 -3.69
N GLY A 56 -13.12 2.76 -4.85
CA GLY A 56 -12.08 1.77 -5.13
C GLY A 56 -10.67 2.36 -5.15
N GLN A 57 -10.50 3.55 -5.74
CA GLN A 57 -9.22 4.27 -5.73
C GLN A 57 -8.86 4.79 -4.33
N ARG A 58 -9.82 5.35 -3.59
CA ARG A 58 -9.65 5.73 -2.18
C ARG A 58 -9.25 4.54 -1.33
N PHE A 59 -9.90 3.40 -1.54
CA PHE A 59 -9.58 2.15 -0.86
C PHE A 59 -8.16 1.69 -1.17
N LYS A 60 -7.77 1.72 -2.45
CA LYS A 60 -6.41 1.42 -2.90
C LYS A 60 -5.42 2.32 -2.15
N LYS A 61 -5.60 3.64 -2.18
CA LYS A 61 -4.74 4.61 -1.49
C LYS A 61 -4.62 4.29 0.00
N ALA A 62 -5.74 4.07 0.70
CA ALA A 62 -5.73 3.68 2.12
C ALA A 62 -4.99 2.35 2.38
N ARG A 63 -5.12 1.36 1.49
CA ARG A 63 -4.37 0.10 1.56
C ARG A 63 -2.87 0.31 1.46
N TYR A 64 -2.43 1.17 0.52
CA TYR A 64 -1.03 1.52 0.35
C TYR A 64 -0.48 2.32 1.54
N TYR A 65 -1.27 3.23 2.13
CA TYR A 65 -0.89 3.96 3.34
C TYR A 65 -0.64 3.03 4.54
N ARG A 66 -1.39 1.93 4.63
CA ARG A 66 -1.18 0.87 5.64
C ARG A 66 -0.06 -0.10 5.27
N GLY A 67 0.48 -0.04 4.05
CA GLY A 67 1.48 -0.96 3.55
C GLY A 67 0.97 -2.38 3.26
N LEU A 68 -0.34 -2.57 3.10
CA LEU A 68 -0.95 -3.90 2.99
C LEU A 68 -1.00 -4.41 1.55
N LEU A 69 -0.74 -5.70 1.36
CA LEU A 69 -0.95 -6.41 0.11
C LEU A 69 -2.45 -6.57 -0.19
N GLY A 70 -2.80 -6.79 -1.46
CA GLY A 70 -4.19 -7.05 -1.88
C GLY A 70 -4.82 -8.20 -1.10
N ARG A 71 -4.11 -9.33 -1.00
CA ARG A 71 -4.50 -10.47 -0.14
C ARG A 71 -4.73 -10.10 1.34
N GLU A 72 -3.84 -9.33 1.96
CA GLU A 72 -3.96 -8.97 3.38
C GLU A 72 -5.20 -8.08 3.62
N ALA A 73 -5.49 -7.17 2.68
CA ALA A 73 -6.70 -6.36 2.72
C ALA A 73 -7.97 -7.18 2.47
N ALA A 74 -7.88 -8.18 1.60
CA ALA A 74 -8.97 -9.11 1.31
C ALA A 74 -9.34 -9.93 2.56
N ASP A 75 -8.34 -10.44 3.27
CA ASP A 75 -8.51 -11.18 4.53
C ASP A 75 -9.19 -10.31 5.61
N LEU A 76 -8.75 -9.06 5.77
CA LEU A 76 -9.34 -8.11 6.73
C LEU A 76 -10.83 -7.81 6.45
N ILE A 77 -11.20 -7.72 5.18
CA ILE A 77 -12.59 -7.44 4.77
C ILE A 77 -13.42 -8.72 4.65
N CYS A 78 -12.77 -9.89 4.71
CA CYS A 78 -13.34 -11.21 4.47
C CYS A 78 -13.94 -11.33 3.06
N VAL A 79 -13.13 -10.98 2.05
CA VAL A 79 -13.47 -11.11 0.62
C VAL A 79 -12.32 -11.78 -0.11
N ASP A 80 -12.57 -12.20 -1.35
CA ASP A 80 -11.52 -12.73 -2.22
C ASP A 80 -10.61 -11.61 -2.74
N GLU A 81 -9.32 -11.89 -2.96
CA GLU A 81 -8.36 -10.93 -3.52
C GLU A 81 -8.82 -10.37 -4.87
N LYS A 82 -9.49 -11.18 -5.72
CA LYS A 82 -10.06 -10.70 -6.99
C LYS A 82 -11.14 -9.65 -6.74
N THR A 83 -11.88 -9.74 -5.65
CA THR A 83 -12.90 -8.74 -5.30
C THR A 83 -12.25 -7.40 -5.01
N ILE A 84 -11.18 -7.38 -4.22
CA ILE A 84 -10.38 -6.19 -3.98
C ILE A 84 -9.83 -5.63 -5.31
N ASN A 85 -9.21 -6.48 -6.14
CA ASN A 85 -8.67 -6.05 -7.42
C ASN A 85 -9.74 -5.41 -8.34
N ASN A 86 -10.94 -6.00 -8.39
CA ASN A 86 -12.06 -5.45 -9.15
C ASN A 86 -12.53 -4.09 -8.62
N TRP A 87 -12.48 -3.88 -7.31
CA TRP A 87 -12.79 -2.58 -6.71
C TRP A 87 -11.73 -1.54 -7.04
N GLU A 88 -10.46 -1.88 -6.85
CA GLU A 88 -9.32 -0.97 -7.08
C GLU A 88 -9.13 -0.59 -8.54
N SER A 89 -9.50 -1.48 -9.47
CA SER A 89 -9.46 -1.22 -10.91
C SER A 89 -10.71 -0.51 -11.44
N GLY A 90 -11.72 -0.25 -10.59
CA GLY A 90 -12.99 0.36 -10.99
C GLY A 90 -13.90 -0.56 -11.79
N ARG A 91 -13.52 -1.82 -12.04
CA ARG A 91 -14.35 -2.82 -12.74
C ARG A 91 -15.66 -3.12 -11.99
N LYS A 92 -15.64 -3.02 -10.67
CA LYS A 92 -16.81 -3.27 -9.82
C LYS A 92 -16.84 -2.30 -8.66
N VAL A 93 -18.02 -1.77 -8.35
CA VAL A 93 -18.23 -0.95 -7.16
C VAL A 93 -18.52 -1.88 -5.96
N PRO A 94 -17.95 -1.61 -4.77
CA PRO A 94 -18.31 -2.33 -3.55
C PRO A 94 -19.82 -2.28 -3.30
N SER A 95 -20.40 -3.36 -2.78
CA SER A 95 -21.81 -3.35 -2.33
C SER A 95 -21.93 -2.72 -0.94
N ASN A 96 -23.09 -2.15 -0.59
CA ASN A 96 -23.35 -1.47 0.69
C ASN A 96 -22.92 -2.25 1.93
N LYS A 97 -23.00 -3.59 1.91
CA LYS A 97 -22.55 -4.45 3.02
C LYS A 97 -21.07 -4.28 3.40
N TYR A 98 -20.22 -3.83 2.46
CA TYR A 98 -18.79 -3.62 2.70
C TYR A 98 -18.44 -2.17 3.04
N TYR A 99 -19.39 -1.23 2.93
CA TYR A 99 -19.11 0.20 3.13
C TYR A 99 -18.65 0.50 4.55
N CYS A 100 -19.20 -0.16 5.57
CA CYS A 100 -18.75 0.05 6.96
C CYS A 100 -17.27 -0.30 7.13
N LYS A 101 -16.85 -1.47 6.62
CA LYS A 101 -15.44 -1.91 6.66
C LYS A 101 -14.53 -1.02 5.83
N ILE A 102 -14.97 -0.64 4.62
CA ILE A 102 -14.21 0.26 3.74
C ILE A 102 -14.04 1.62 4.41
N LYS A 103 -15.11 2.21 4.97
CA LYS A 103 -15.04 3.51 5.66
C LYS A 103 -14.07 3.49 6.84
N GLU A 104 -14.07 2.41 7.63
CA GLU A 104 -13.05 2.23 8.68
C GLU A 104 -11.63 2.18 8.10
N PHE A 105 -11.46 1.51 6.96
CA PHE A 105 -10.18 1.45 6.25
C PHE A 105 -9.70 2.84 5.80
N LEU A 106 -10.62 3.65 5.26
CA LEU A 106 -10.38 4.98 4.71
C LEU A 106 -9.99 6.03 5.76
N LYS A 107 -10.27 5.82 7.05
CA LYS A 107 -9.90 6.76 8.11
C LYS A 107 -8.41 7.12 8.16
N ILE A 108 -7.52 6.30 7.58
CA ILE A 108 -6.09 6.60 7.54
C ILE A 108 -5.71 7.71 6.54
N ILE A 109 -6.56 7.97 5.54
CA ILE A 109 -6.34 9.03 4.55
C ILE A 109 -7.24 10.24 4.78
N GLU A 110 -8.31 10.10 5.58
CA GLU A 110 -9.14 11.21 6.03
C GLU A 110 -8.48 11.86 7.25
N ILE A 111 -7.55 12.79 7.02
CA ILE A 111 -6.95 13.68 8.02
C ILE A 111 -7.58 15.07 7.86
#